data_AF-A0A1G9XAP2-F1
#
_entry.id   AF-A0A1G9XAP2-F1
#
_cell.length_a   1.000
_cell.length_b   1.000
_cell.length_c   1.000
_cell.angle_alpha   90.00
_cell.angle_beta   90.00
_cell.angle_gamma   90.00
#
_symmetry.space_group_name_H-M   'P 1'
#
loop_
_entity.id
_entity.type
_entity.pdbx_description
1 polymer ?
#
loop_
_entity_poly.entity_id
_entity_poly.type
_entity_poly.pdbx_seq_one_letter_code
_entity_poly.pdbx_strand_id
1 'polypeptide(L)'
;MADESARGPGRTGADGVQAGEEDELRVLLARVVPQLAPPPQRMARVRERLRRRRRRRAAGAVAVVAAAVTAAVLLPGAGDGPGSLGPTPPTSPQAAGTPTAVAGPATGPSASTQPPSYAADARVFGELTGLRLELPKGWHTLTAPKQSTAFVSSQALGLPGDGCFHPLDDFCTPLVRQLTPGGTLIQFALEHNQGMADKARLRGDLPGARPLLTACRTVGGTSQLAAEIADGSGSDVLVVATACLSHPTPEQDALARQILSSADFS
;
A
#
# COMPACT_ATOMS: atom_id res chain seq x y z
N MET A 1 62.33 -20.70 -19.51
CA MET A 1 61.49 -20.28 -20.65
C MET A 1 60.06 -20.23 -20.10
N ALA A 2 59.69 -19.16 -19.40
CA ALA A 2 59.26 -17.85 -19.92
C ALA A 2 57.82 -17.95 -20.45
N ASP A 3 56.86 -17.38 -19.71
CA ASP A 3 55.77 -16.50 -20.17
C ASP A 3 54.89 -16.14 -18.95
N GLU A 4 55.08 -14.97 -18.34
CA GLU A 4 54.52 -13.66 -18.70
C GLU A 4 53.15 -13.43 -18.02
N SER A 5 53.25 -12.78 -16.87
CA SER A 5 52.18 -12.40 -15.97
C SER A 5 51.52 -11.12 -16.50
N ALA A 6 50.38 -11.24 -17.19
CA ALA A 6 49.60 -10.09 -17.67
C ALA A 6 48.81 -9.45 -16.51
N ARG A 7 49.45 -8.49 -15.84
CA ARG A 7 48.88 -7.60 -14.83
C ARG A 7 48.08 -6.48 -15.55
N GLY A 8 46.76 -6.59 -15.57
CA GLY A 8 45.86 -5.60 -16.16
C GLY A 8 45.86 -4.26 -15.41
N PRO A 9 45.78 -3.10 -16.10
CA PRO A 9 45.86 -1.78 -15.50
C PRO A 9 44.56 -1.39 -14.78
N GLY A 10 44.73 -0.73 -13.64
CA GLY A 10 43.66 -0.29 -12.75
C GLY A 10 42.71 0.73 -13.38
N ARG A 11 41.41 0.45 -13.27
CA ARG A 11 40.32 1.40 -13.47
C ARG A 11 40.11 2.21 -12.17
N THR A 12 40.76 3.35 -12.04
CA THR A 12 40.56 4.28 -10.91
C THR A 12 40.29 5.72 -11.34
N GLY A 13 39.97 5.97 -12.63
CA GLY A 13 39.92 7.33 -13.18
C GLY A 13 38.53 7.96 -13.36
N ALA A 14 37.43 7.21 -13.32
CA ALA A 14 36.12 7.73 -13.72
C ALA A 14 35.31 8.36 -12.56
N ASP A 15 35.42 7.81 -11.34
CA ASP A 15 34.61 8.28 -10.19
C ASP A 15 35.07 9.64 -9.62
N GLY A 16 36.34 10.02 -9.85
CA GLY A 16 36.87 11.29 -9.35
C GLY A 16 36.36 12.52 -10.09
N VAL A 17 35.99 12.37 -11.36
CA VAL A 17 35.52 13.50 -12.20
C VAL A 17 34.08 13.87 -11.83
N GLN A 18 33.24 12.87 -11.55
CA GLN A 18 31.83 13.08 -11.23
C GLN A 18 31.61 13.75 -9.85
N ALA A 19 32.47 13.47 -8.87
CA ALA A 19 32.42 14.12 -7.57
C ALA A 19 32.79 15.62 -7.62
N GLY A 20 33.70 16.01 -8.53
CA GLY A 20 34.09 17.40 -8.72
C GLY A 20 33.00 18.24 -9.39
N GLU A 21 32.33 17.67 -10.40
CA GLU A 21 31.23 18.34 -11.10
C GLU A 21 30.02 18.60 -10.19
N GLU A 22 29.72 17.68 -9.28
CA GLU A 22 28.61 17.84 -8.34
C GLU A 22 28.84 18.97 -7.32
N ASP A 23 30.08 19.12 -6.83
CA ASP A 23 30.44 20.20 -5.91
C ASP A 23 30.49 21.56 -6.61
N GLU A 24 30.91 21.62 -7.88
CA GLU A 24 30.87 22.84 -8.67
C GLU A 24 29.42 23.30 -8.93
N LEU A 25 28.52 22.33 -9.19
CA LEU A 25 27.09 22.60 -9.35
C LEU A 25 26.46 23.16 -8.06
N ARG A 26 26.85 22.62 -6.88
CA ARG A 26 26.38 23.14 -5.58
C ARG A 26 26.82 24.58 -5.35
N VAL A 27 28.05 24.92 -5.70
CA VAL A 27 28.58 26.30 -5.54
C VAL A 27 27.84 27.29 -6.46
N LEU A 28 27.56 26.89 -7.70
CA LEU A 28 26.80 27.73 -8.64
C LEU A 28 25.34 27.92 -8.18
N LEU A 29 24.67 26.86 -7.72
CA LEU A 29 23.32 26.95 -7.19
C LEU A 29 23.25 27.80 -5.90
N ALA A 30 24.26 27.71 -5.04
CA ALA A 30 24.33 28.52 -3.82
C ALA A 30 24.48 30.02 -4.12
N ARG A 31 25.10 30.41 -5.24
CA ARG A 31 25.23 31.82 -5.65
C ARG A 31 24.00 32.38 -6.36
N VAL A 32 23.26 31.55 -7.09
CA VAL A 32 22.17 32.02 -7.95
C VAL A 32 20.82 32.04 -7.24
N VAL A 33 20.65 31.35 -6.11
CA VAL A 33 19.40 31.41 -5.34
C VAL A 33 19.47 32.58 -4.35
N PRO A 34 18.75 33.70 -4.58
CA PRO A 34 18.58 34.71 -3.55
C PRO A 34 17.96 34.01 -2.34
N GLN A 35 18.67 34.05 -1.21
CA GLN A 35 18.16 33.63 0.09
C GLN A 35 16.98 34.56 0.44
N LEU A 36 15.79 34.24 -0.09
CA LEU A 36 14.55 34.88 0.29
C LEU A 36 14.33 34.56 1.76
N ALA A 37 14.45 35.58 2.60
CA ALA A 37 14.13 35.49 4.02
C ALA A 37 12.78 34.76 4.14
N PRO A 38 12.70 33.65 4.90
CA PRO A 38 11.49 32.85 4.97
C PRO A 38 10.35 33.77 5.45
N PRO A 39 9.29 33.98 4.65
CA PRO A 39 8.27 34.96 4.99
C PRO A 39 7.67 34.57 6.35
N PRO A 40 7.79 35.41 7.40
CA PRO A 40 7.43 35.03 8.78
C PRO A 40 5.95 34.68 8.92
N GLN A 41 5.14 35.05 7.92
CA GLN A 41 3.70 34.86 7.87
C GLN A 41 3.27 33.46 7.37
N ARG A 42 4.12 32.70 6.64
CA ARG A 42 3.72 31.36 6.15
C ARG A 42 3.50 30.38 7.30
N MET A 43 4.43 30.34 8.26
CA MET A 43 4.31 29.45 9.43
C MET A 43 3.18 29.87 10.37
N ALA A 44 2.91 31.18 10.49
CA ALA A 44 1.76 31.68 11.25
C ALA A 44 0.42 31.19 10.65
N ARG A 45 0.25 31.28 9.32
CA ARG A 45 -0.96 30.78 8.63
C ARG A 45 -1.13 29.26 8.76
N VAL A 46 -0.04 28.49 8.73
CA VAL A 46 -0.09 27.03 8.94
C VAL A 46 -0.49 26.72 10.39
N ARG A 47 0.11 27.38 11.37
CA ARG A 47 -0.26 27.22 12.79
C ARG A 47 -1.73 27.59 13.05
N GLU A 48 -2.22 28.67 12.43
CA GLU A 48 -3.62 29.09 12.52
C GLU A 48 -4.58 28.04 11.93
N ARG A 49 -4.26 27.49 10.75
CA ARG A 49 -5.05 26.40 10.12
C ARG A 49 -5.07 25.14 10.99
N LEU A 50 -3.93 24.76 11.57
CA LEU A 50 -3.84 23.61 12.47
C LEU A 50 -4.61 23.85 13.77
N ARG A 51 -4.54 25.04 14.37
CA ARG A 51 -5.34 25.41 15.54
C ARG A 51 -6.84 25.33 15.26
N ARG A 52 -7.29 25.86 14.13
CA ARG A 52 -8.71 25.78 13.71
C ARG A 52 -9.15 24.32 13.52
N ARG A 53 -8.34 23.49 12.86
CA ARG A 53 -8.64 22.06 12.67
C ARG A 53 -8.70 21.30 14.00
N ARG A 54 -7.80 21.60 14.95
CA ARG A 54 -7.78 20.99 16.29
C ARG A 54 -8.98 21.41 17.13
N ARG A 55 -9.39 22.69 17.08
CA ARG A 55 -10.62 23.16 17.77
C ARG A 55 -11.89 22.47 17.23
N ARG A 56 -11.99 22.29 15.91
CA ARG A 56 -13.13 21.55 15.32
C ARG A 56 -13.18 20.08 15.76
N ARG A 57 -12.02 19.44 15.95
CA ARG A 57 -11.95 18.07 16.46
C ARG A 57 -12.30 17.97 17.95
N ALA A 58 -11.95 18.97 18.76
CA ALA A 58 -12.30 18.99 20.18
C ALA A 58 -13.81 19.21 20.41
N ALA A 59 -14.48 20.01 19.56
CA ALA A 59 -15.91 20.22 19.65
C ALA A 59 -16.76 19.01 19.20
N GLY A 60 -16.20 18.09 18.41
CA GLY A 60 -16.89 16.87 17.95
C GLY A 60 -16.82 15.68 18.92
N ALA A 61 -16.01 15.76 19.99
CA ALA A 61 -15.80 14.65 20.92
C ALA A 61 -16.72 14.65 22.16
N VAL A 62 -17.63 15.63 22.29
CA VAL A 62 -18.48 15.80 23.49
C VAL A 62 -19.96 15.42 23.24
N ALA A 63 -20.33 15.04 22.02
CA ALA A 63 -21.74 14.82 21.65
C ALA A 63 -22.16 13.34 21.55
N VAL A 64 -21.56 12.42 22.32
CA VAL A 64 -22.06 11.02 22.45
C VAL A 64 -21.94 10.52 23.89
N VAL A 65 -22.47 11.27 24.87
CA VAL A 65 -22.86 10.72 26.19
C VAL A 65 -24.12 11.46 26.65
N ALA A 66 -25.22 11.30 25.90
CA ALA A 66 -26.54 11.77 26.34
C ALA A 66 -27.64 10.97 25.60
N ALA A 67 -27.68 9.66 25.83
CA ALA A 67 -28.86 8.84 25.57
C ALA A 67 -28.85 7.70 26.60
N ALA A 68 -29.23 8.06 27.82
CA ALA A 68 -29.53 7.13 28.90
C ALA A 68 -31.06 7.00 29.02
N VAL A 69 -31.47 5.85 29.58
CA VAL A 69 -32.72 5.61 30.33
C VAL A 69 -33.95 5.25 29.50
N THR A 70 -34.20 3.94 29.34
CA THR A 70 -35.33 3.20 29.96
C THR A 70 -35.29 1.73 29.53
N ALA A 71 -34.80 0.83 30.40
CA ALA A 71 -35.24 -0.57 30.57
C ALA A 71 -34.16 -1.39 31.31
N ALA A 72 -34.05 -1.21 32.63
CA ALA A 72 -33.40 -2.20 33.50
C ALA A 72 -34.08 -2.13 34.87
N VAL A 73 -35.20 -2.82 34.98
CA VAL A 73 -35.90 -3.06 36.24
C VAL A 73 -35.42 -4.41 36.76
N LEU A 74 -34.85 -4.37 37.96
CA LEU A 74 -34.57 -5.48 38.90
C LEU A 74 -33.28 -6.30 38.72
N LEU A 75 -32.21 -5.87 39.39
CA LEU A 75 -31.28 -6.76 40.11
C LEU A 75 -30.52 -5.97 41.20
N PRO A 76 -30.75 -6.22 42.50
CA PRO A 76 -29.97 -5.66 43.59
C PRO A 76 -28.83 -6.62 44.00
N GLY A 77 -27.63 -6.08 44.18
CA GLY A 77 -26.47 -6.79 44.75
C GLY A 77 -25.18 -6.06 44.38
N ALA A 78 -24.80 -5.01 45.10
CA ALA A 78 -23.98 -5.06 46.32
C ALA A 78 -22.57 -5.61 46.07
N GLY A 79 -21.57 -4.72 46.12
CA GLY A 79 -20.15 -5.09 46.07
C GLY A 79 -19.23 -3.90 45.84
N ASP A 80 -19.11 -3.03 46.85
CA ASP A 80 -18.01 -2.06 46.98
C ASP A 80 -16.66 -2.78 47.12
N GLY A 81 -15.65 -2.30 46.40
CA GLY A 81 -14.26 -2.72 46.59
C GLY A 81 -13.28 -1.77 45.92
N PRO A 82 -12.62 -0.86 46.66
CA PRO A 82 -11.52 -0.07 46.15
C PRO A 82 -10.19 -0.76 46.48
N GLY A 83 -9.41 -1.11 45.45
CA GLY A 83 -8.05 -1.58 45.68
C GLY A 83 -7.43 -2.23 44.46
N SER A 84 -6.43 -1.58 43.87
CA SER A 84 -5.06 -2.08 43.90
C SER A 84 -4.20 -1.24 42.97
N LEU A 85 -3.29 -0.48 43.57
CA LEU A 85 -2.16 0.15 42.90
C LEU A 85 -1.11 -0.94 42.63
N GLY A 86 -0.64 -1.02 41.39
CA GLY A 86 0.69 -1.54 41.07
C GLY A 86 0.77 -2.42 39.83
N PRO A 87 1.55 -2.00 38.84
CA PRO A 87 2.27 -2.91 37.97
C PRO A 87 3.73 -2.97 38.41
N THR A 88 4.09 -4.07 39.10
CA THR A 88 5.47 -4.55 39.17
C THR A 88 5.88 -5.11 37.81
N PRO A 89 7.08 -4.82 37.30
CA PRO A 89 7.59 -5.47 36.10
C PRO A 89 8.08 -6.89 36.44
N PRO A 90 7.75 -7.92 35.64
CA PRO A 90 8.40 -9.21 35.78
C PRO A 90 9.81 -9.17 35.17
N THR A 91 10.81 -9.34 36.05
CA THR A 91 12.17 -9.75 35.71
C THR A 91 12.14 -11.16 35.11
N SER A 92 12.54 -11.30 33.85
CA SER A 92 12.80 -12.61 33.24
C SER A 92 14.29 -12.94 33.30
N PRO A 93 14.69 -14.13 33.79
CA PRO A 93 16.08 -14.57 33.83
C PRO A 93 16.58 -14.99 32.45
N GLN A 94 17.79 -14.51 32.16
CA GLN A 94 18.62 -14.85 31.02
C GLN A 94 19.09 -16.31 31.12
N ALA A 95 18.52 -17.18 30.30
CA ALA A 95 19.04 -18.53 30.08
C ALA A 95 19.90 -18.55 28.81
N ALA A 96 21.22 -18.55 29.01
CA ALA A 96 22.19 -18.83 27.97
C ALA A 96 22.17 -20.33 27.66
N GLY A 97 21.53 -20.71 26.55
CA GLY A 97 21.66 -22.02 25.95
C GLY A 97 22.23 -21.85 24.55
N THR A 98 23.49 -22.21 24.36
CA THR A 98 24.11 -22.38 23.04
C THR A 98 23.59 -23.67 22.40
N PRO A 99 22.86 -23.63 21.27
CA PRO A 99 22.60 -24.82 20.50
C PRO A 99 23.83 -25.17 19.64
N THR A 100 24.42 -26.32 19.92
CA THR A 100 25.38 -27.00 19.06
C THR A 100 24.69 -27.35 17.74
N ALA A 101 25.00 -26.59 16.68
CA ALA A 101 24.50 -26.86 15.33
C ALA A 101 25.30 -28.03 14.72
N VAL A 102 24.68 -29.20 14.67
CA VAL A 102 25.15 -30.33 13.86
C VAL A 102 24.84 -30.01 12.40
N ALA A 103 25.87 -29.63 11.65
CA ALA A 103 25.80 -29.42 10.21
C ALA A 103 25.75 -30.77 9.49
N GLY A 104 24.56 -31.17 9.04
CA GLY A 104 24.37 -32.25 8.07
C GLY A 104 24.10 -31.67 6.68
N PRO A 105 24.83 -32.08 5.62
CA PRO A 105 24.53 -31.65 4.25
C PRO A 105 23.34 -32.46 3.73
N ALA A 106 22.14 -31.88 3.80
CA ALA A 106 20.95 -32.42 3.15
C ALA A 106 20.84 -31.85 1.73
N THR A 107 21.55 -32.45 0.78
CA THR A 107 21.42 -32.18 -0.66
C THR A 107 20.14 -32.87 -1.17
N GLY A 108 18.98 -32.31 -0.82
CA GLY A 108 17.70 -32.70 -1.39
C GLY A 108 17.42 -31.93 -2.69
N PRO A 109 16.85 -32.56 -3.73
CA PRO A 109 16.44 -31.84 -4.93
C PRO A 109 15.41 -30.78 -4.56
N SER A 110 15.71 -29.52 -4.89
CA SER A 110 14.75 -28.41 -4.76
C SER A 110 13.58 -28.69 -5.69
N ALA A 111 12.50 -29.25 -5.15
CA ALA A 111 11.24 -29.34 -5.86
C ALA A 111 10.76 -27.92 -6.13
N SER A 112 10.88 -27.50 -7.39
CA SER A 112 10.35 -26.24 -7.88
C SER A 112 8.85 -26.26 -7.63
N THR A 113 8.42 -25.61 -6.55
CA THR A 113 7.02 -25.52 -6.16
C THR A 113 6.42 -24.45 -7.06
N GLN A 114 6.14 -24.82 -8.31
CA GLN A 114 5.38 -23.98 -9.21
C GLN A 114 3.99 -23.81 -8.56
N PRO A 115 3.57 -22.58 -8.23
CA PRO A 115 2.29 -22.36 -7.59
C PRO A 115 1.17 -22.91 -8.49
N PRO A 116 0.06 -23.40 -7.90
CA PRO A 116 -1.05 -23.94 -8.66
C PRO A 116 -1.51 -22.91 -9.68
N SER A 117 -1.42 -23.26 -10.97
CA SER A 117 -1.94 -22.43 -12.06
C SER A 117 -3.47 -22.48 -11.99
N TYR A 118 -4.08 -21.41 -11.51
CA TYR A 118 -5.53 -21.27 -11.54
C TYR A 118 -5.99 -21.08 -12.98
N ALA A 119 -7.10 -21.71 -13.37
CA ALA A 119 -7.72 -21.41 -14.65
C ALA A 119 -8.14 -19.94 -14.67
N ALA A 120 -7.50 -19.14 -15.52
CA ALA A 120 -7.73 -17.71 -15.63
C ALA A 120 -8.38 -17.34 -16.97
N ASP A 121 -9.26 -16.35 -16.93
CA ASP A 121 -9.84 -15.72 -18.10
C ASP A 121 -9.21 -14.32 -18.26
N ALA A 122 -8.65 -14.02 -19.43
CA ALA A 122 -8.14 -12.69 -19.73
C ALA A 122 -9.30 -11.69 -19.88
N ARG A 123 -9.19 -10.55 -19.20
CA ARG A 123 -10.14 -9.42 -19.28
C ARG A 123 -9.41 -8.16 -19.72
N VAL A 124 -10.02 -7.40 -20.62
CA VAL A 124 -9.47 -6.14 -21.16
C VAL A 124 -10.35 -4.98 -20.72
N PHE A 125 -9.73 -3.90 -20.25
CA PHE A 125 -10.35 -2.69 -19.73
C PHE A 125 -9.97 -1.51 -20.64
N GLY A 126 -10.84 -1.22 -21.62
CA GLY A 126 -10.57 -0.18 -22.62
C GLY A 126 -10.45 1.23 -22.04
N GLU A 127 -11.19 1.51 -20.96
CA GLU A 127 -11.15 2.77 -20.22
C GLU A 127 -9.85 2.98 -19.42
N LEU A 128 -9.03 1.93 -19.27
CA LEU A 128 -7.71 1.97 -18.63
C LEU A 128 -6.61 1.76 -19.69
N THR A 129 -6.78 2.36 -20.87
CA THR A 129 -5.79 2.30 -21.96
C THR A 129 -5.48 0.87 -22.42
N GLY A 130 -6.51 0.00 -22.44
CA GLY A 130 -6.34 -1.39 -22.85
C GLY A 130 -5.64 -2.29 -21.83
N LEU A 131 -5.63 -1.89 -20.54
CA LEU A 131 -5.16 -2.75 -19.45
C LEU A 131 -5.81 -4.13 -19.56
N ARG A 132 -5.00 -5.18 -19.55
CA ARG A 132 -5.43 -6.56 -19.56
C ARG A 132 -5.01 -7.23 -18.26
N LEU A 133 -5.90 -8.06 -17.73
CA LEU A 133 -5.71 -8.80 -16.47
C LEU A 133 -6.11 -10.26 -16.67
N GLU A 134 -5.35 -11.17 -16.07
CA GLU A 134 -5.76 -12.56 -15.92
C GLU A 134 -6.55 -12.72 -14.61
N LEU A 135 -7.84 -13.02 -14.71
CA LEU A 135 -8.72 -13.15 -13.54
C LEU A 135 -9.13 -14.62 -13.34
N PRO A 136 -9.19 -15.11 -12.09
CA PRO A 136 -9.72 -16.44 -11.82
C PRO A 136 -11.19 -16.54 -12.23
N LYS A 137 -11.60 -17.74 -12.63
CA LYS A 137 -13.01 -18.00 -12.97
C LYS A 137 -13.96 -17.60 -11.83
N GLY A 138 -15.05 -16.95 -12.21
CA GLY A 138 -16.09 -16.49 -11.28
C GLY A 138 -15.83 -15.13 -10.63
N TRP A 139 -14.70 -14.47 -10.92
CA TRP A 139 -14.49 -13.09 -10.48
C TRP A 139 -15.40 -12.12 -11.24
N HIS A 140 -15.84 -11.10 -10.54
CA HIS A 140 -16.71 -10.05 -11.06
C HIS A 140 -15.87 -8.85 -11.47
N THR A 141 -16.28 -8.18 -12.55
CA THR A 141 -15.69 -6.92 -13.00
C THR A 141 -16.75 -5.84 -13.10
N LEU A 142 -16.34 -4.60 -12.91
CA LEU A 142 -17.20 -3.42 -13.01
C LEU A 142 -16.35 -2.23 -13.44
N THR A 143 -16.82 -1.47 -14.42
CA THR A 143 -16.12 -0.31 -14.93
C THR A 143 -16.89 0.97 -14.56
N ALA A 144 -16.15 2.01 -14.21
CA ALA A 144 -16.68 3.32 -13.86
C ALA A 144 -16.00 4.37 -14.76
N PRO A 145 -16.46 4.48 -16.03
CA PRO A 145 -15.73 5.19 -17.08
C PRO A 145 -15.64 6.70 -16.82
N LYS A 146 -16.60 7.29 -16.12
CA LYS A 146 -16.55 8.73 -15.76
C LYS A 146 -15.41 9.06 -14.79
N GLN A 147 -14.88 8.05 -14.10
CA GLN A 147 -13.82 8.17 -13.12
C GLN A 147 -12.50 7.55 -13.60
N SER A 148 -12.45 7.03 -14.83
CA SER A 148 -11.32 6.24 -15.34
C SER A 148 -10.85 5.17 -14.35
N THR A 149 -11.83 4.46 -13.77
CA THR A 149 -11.59 3.39 -12.79
C THR A 149 -12.27 2.10 -13.21
N ALA A 150 -11.64 0.98 -12.86
CA ALA A 150 -12.22 -0.34 -12.96
C ALA A 150 -12.06 -1.09 -11.64
N PHE A 151 -12.93 -2.05 -11.41
CA PHE A 151 -12.96 -2.84 -10.20
C PHE A 151 -13.06 -4.32 -10.56
N VAL A 152 -12.35 -5.14 -9.81
CA VAL A 152 -12.48 -6.59 -9.85
C VAL A 152 -12.65 -7.13 -8.44
N SER A 153 -13.49 -8.14 -8.27
CA SER A 153 -13.73 -8.72 -6.95
C SER A 153 -14.10 -10.19 -7.01
N SER A 154 -13.79 -10.91 -5.94
CA SER A 154 -14.30 -12.26 -5.69
C SER A 154 -15.79 -12.29 -5.31
N GLN A 155 -16.44 -11.12 -5.16
CA GLN A 155 -17.85 -10.98 -4.79
C GLN A 155 -18.58 -10.08 -5.79
N ALA A 156 -19.92 -10.16 -5.78
CA ALA A 156 -20.76 -9.36 -6.65
C ALA A 156 -20.52 -7.86 -6.43
N LEU A 157 -20.21 -7.18 -7.54
CA LEU A 157 -20.01 -5.74 -7.59
C LEU A 157 -21.33 -5.01 -7.91
N GLY A 158 -21.49 -3.81 -7.37
CA GLY A 158 -22.62 -2.93 -7.65
C GLY A 158 -22.27 -1.49 -7.34
N LEU A 159 -22.54 -0.58 -8.27
CA LEU A 159 -22.45 0.85 -8.01
C LEU A 159 -23.76 1.33 -7.38
N PRO A 160 -23.72 2.24 -6.39
CA PRO A 160 -24.91 2.96 -5.98
C PRO A 160 -25.47 3.79 -7.16
N GLY A 161 -26.74 4.19 -7.09
CA GLY A 161 -27.44 4.80 -8.24
C GLY A 161 -26.86 6.15 -8.69
N ASP A 162 -26.20 6.86 -7.78
CA ASP A 162 -25.35 8.01 -8.06
C ASP A 162 -23.95 7.57 -8.53
N GLY A 163 -23.42 6.47 -8.02
CA GLY A 163 -22.11 5.93 -8.39
C GLY A 163 -21.02 6.48 -7.49
N CYS A 164 -19.80 6.65 -8.03
CA CYS A 164 -18.63 7.04 -7.24
C CYS A 164 -18.47 8.56 -7.03
N PHE A 165 -19.54 9.33 -6.80
CA PHE A 165 -19.45 10.80 -6.71
C PHE A 165 -18.77 11.32 -5.44
N HIS A 166 -18.77 10.53 -4.38
CA HIS A 166 -18.15 10.90 -3.10
C HIS A 166 -17.17 9.82 -2.63
N PRO A 167 -15.99 9.72 -3.29
CA PRO A 167 -14.98 8.75 -2.88
C PRO A 167 -14.47 9.07 -1.48
N LEU A 168 -14.27 8.03 -0.67
CA LEU A 168 -13.61 8.14 0.63
C LEU A 168 -12.13 7.88 0.40
N ASP A 169 -11.26 8.83 0.73
CA ASP A 169 -9.80 8.72 0.48
C ASP A 169 -9.48 8.33 -0.98
N ASP A 170 -10.16 8.95 -1.95
CA ASP A 170 -10.03 8.68 -3.40
C ASP A 170 -10.38 7.23 -3.84
N PHE A 171 -11.00 6.46 -2.94
CA PHE A 171 -11.42 5.10 -3.18
C PHE A 171 -12.94 5.02 -3.24
N CYS A 172 -13.45 4.41 -4.31
CA CYS A 172 -14.86 4.11 -4.43
C CYS A 172 -15.14 2.67 -3.97
N THR A 173 -16.25 2.45 -3.29
CA THR A 173 -16.62 1.15 -2.72
C THR A 173 -17.77 0.52 -3.51
N PRO A 174 -17.50 -0.14 -4.65
CA PRO A 174 -18.54 -0.68 -5.53
C PRO A 174 -19.07 -2.03 -5.06
N LEU A 175 -19.25 -2.20 -3.76
CA LEU A 175 -19.73 -3.46 -3.21
C LEU A 175 -21.17 -3.33 -2.79
N VAL A 176 -21.98 -4.34 -3.12
CA VAL A 176 -23.36 -4.45 -2.64
C VAL A 176 -23.38 -4.65 -1.12
N ARG A 177 -22.33 -5.28 -0.56
CA ARG A 177 -22.15 -5.59 0.86
C ARG A 177 -20.66 -5.50 1.24
N GLN A 178 -20.35 -5.43 2.54
CA GLN A 178 -18.95 -5.53 2.97
C GLN A 178 -18.30 -6.85 2.51
N LEU A 179 -16.97 -6.85 2.38
CA LEU A 179 -16.21 -8.05 2.03
C LEU A 179 -16.44 -9.13 3.08
N THR A 180 -16.92 -10.30 2.66
CA THR A 180 -16.90 -11.50 3.50
C THR A 180 -15.47 -11.93 3.82
N PRO A 181 -15.23 -12.71 4.88
CA PRO A 181 -13.92 -13.31 5.13
C PRO A 181 -13.38 -14.03 3.89
N GLY A 182 -12.12 -13.79 3.55
CA GLY A 182 -11.47 -14.25 2.32
C GLY A 182 -11.85 -13.49 1.05
N GLY A 183 -12.70 -12.46 1.15
CA GLY A 183 -13.10 -11.61 0.04
C GLY A 183 -11.98 -10.65 -0.38
N THR A 184 -11.88 -10.43 -1.69
CA THR A 184 -10.93 -9.50 -2.30
C THR A 184 -11.66 -8.51 -3.19
N LEU A 185 -11.32 -7.22 -3.07
CA LEU A 185 -11.71 -6.15 -3.98
C LEU A 185 -10.45 -5.45 -4.45
N ILE A 186 -10.28 -5.28 -5.77
CA ILE A 186 -9.17 -4.52 -6.35
C ILE A 186 -9.76 -3.38 -7.17
N GLN A 187 -9.34 -2.15 -6.87
CA GLN A 187 -9.60 -0.96 -7.66
C GLN A 187 -8.37 -0.66 -8.52
N PHE A 188 -8.60 -0.38 -9.79
CA PHE A 188 -7.62 0.15 -10.74
C PHE A 188 -8.04 1.56 -11.12
N ALA A 189 -7.13 2.52 -11.01
CA ALA A 189 -7.36 3.92 -11.37
C ALA A 189 -6.30 4.36 -12.38
N LEU A 190 -6.76 4.95 -13.49
CA LEU A 190 -5.88 5.57 -14.47
C LEU A 190 -5.43 6.94 -13.97
N GLU A 191 -4.12 7.15 -13.95
CA GLU A 191 -3.47 8.43 -13.64
C GLU A 191 -2.55 8.84 -14.80
N HIS A 192 -2.39 10.16 -15.00
CA HIS A 192 -1.44 10.74 -15.92
C HIS A 192 -0.33 11.43 -15.13
N ASN A 193 0.82 10.76 -15.00
CA ASN A 193 1.95 11.25 -14.22
C ASN A 193 3.27 10.65 -14.72
N GLN A 194 3.94 11.36 -15.63
CA GLN A 194 5.21 10.92 -16.23
C GLN A 194 6.25 10.48 -15.19
N GLY A 195 6.45 11.26 -14.13
CA GLY A 195 7.47 10.96 -13.12
C GLY A 195 7.20 9.68 -12.33
N MET A 196 5.92 9.37 -12.07
CA MET A 196 5.55 8.10 -11.42
C MET A 196 5.59 6.94 -12.41
N ALA A 197 5.15 7.15 -13.65
CA ALA A 197 5.22 6.14 -14.71
C ALA A 197 6.66 5.71 -14.98
N ASP A 198 7.59 6.66 -15.12
CA ASP A 198 9.03 6.38 -15.31
C ASP A 198 9.61 5.58 -14.13
N LYS A 199 9.21 5.94 -12.90
CA LYS A 199 9.66 5.25 -11.70
C LYS A 199 9.11 3.83 -11.58
N ALA A 200 7.85 3.61 -11.94
CA ALA A 200 7.25 2.28 -11.99
C ALA A 200 7.99 1.39 -12.99
N ARG A 201 8.20 1.88 -14.22
CA ARG A 201 9.00 1.20 -15.26
C ARG A 201 10.39 0.78 -14.77
N LEU A 202 11.09 1.66 -14.04
CA LEU A 202 12.44 1.38 -13.52
C LEU A 202 12.46 0.38 -12.37
N ARG A 203 11.44 0.37 -11.51
CA ARG A 203 11.38 -0.53 -10.34
C ARG A 203 10.86 -1.92 -10.68
N GLY A 204 10.06 -2.01 -11.74
CA GLY A 204 9.23 -3.17 -12.02
C GLY A 204 7.98 -3.21 -11.13
N ASP A 205 6.93 -3.81 -11.68
CA ASP A 205 5.60 -3.78 -11.10
C ASP A 205 5.44 -4.92 -10.09
N LEU A 206 6.04 -4.76 -8.91
CA LEU A 206 5.87 -5.73 -7.82
C LEU A 206 4.80 -5.26 -6.83
N PRO A 207 3.68 -5.99 -6.70
CA PRO A 207 2.65 -5.68 -5.73
C PRO A 207 3.21 -5.76 -4.30
N GLY A 208 3.04 -4.67 -3.54
CA GLY A 208 3.59 -4.52 -2.19
C GLY A 208 2.50 -4.36 -1.13
N ALA A 209 2.76 -4.86 0.08
CA ALA A 209 1.91 -4.56 1.22
C ALA A 209 1.97 -3.06 1.55
N ARG A 210 0.82 -2.45 1.87
CA ARG A 210 0.71 -1.03 2.20
C ARG A 210 -0.05 -0.83 3.51
N PRO A 211 0.13 0.33 4.18
CA PRO A 211 -0.74 0.71 5.28
C PRO A 211 -2.21 0.70 4.86
N LEU A 212 -3.07 0.14 5.71
CA LEU A 212 -4.49 0.01 5.44
C LEU A 212 -5.19 1.37 5.39
N LEU A 213 -5.80 1.71 4.26
CA LEU A 213 -6.58 2.95 4.06
C LEU A 213 -7.94 2.89 4.76
N THR A 214 -8.56 4.05 5.01
CA THR A 214 -9.88 4.11 5.67
C THR A 214 -10.96 3.51 4.80
N ALA A 215 -10.91 3.75 3.49
CA ALA A 215 -11.84 3.14 2.55
C ALA A 215 -11.75 1.61 2.55
N CYS A 216 -10.53 1.07 2.63
CA CYS A 216 -10.29 -0.36 2.71
C CYS A 216 -10.90 -0.97 3.99
N ARG A 217 -10.78 -0.29 5.13
CA ARG A 217 -11.48 -0.67 6.36
C ARG A 217 -13.00 -0.59 6.22
N THR A 218 -13.50 0.43 5.51
CA THR A 218 -14.94 0.67 5.33
C THR A 218 -15.62 -0.48 4.58
N VAL A 219 -14.91 -1.10 3.64
CA VAL A 219 -15.38 -2.30 2.94
C VAL A 219 -15.13 -3.62 3.69
N GLY A 220 -14.66 -3.57 4.94
CA GLY A 220 -14.36 -4.77 5.74
C GLY A 220 -13.00 -5.40 5.44
N GLY A 221 -12.11 -4.69 4.74
CA GLY A 221 -10.73 -5.11 4.51
C GLY A 221 -9.89 -5.01 5.78
N THR A 222 -9.00 -5.98 5.97
CA THR A 222 -8.04 -6.06 7.07
C THR A 222 -6.58 -6.04 6.60
N SER A 223 -6.35 -6.24 5.30
CA SER A 223 -5.04 -6.14 4.65
C SER A 223 -5.17 -5.36 3.34
N GLN A 224 -4.07 -4.72 2.93
CA GLN A 224 -4.00 -3.95 1.69
C GLN A 224 -2.71 -4.23 0.92
N LEU A 225 -2.87 -4.45 -0.38
CA LEU A 225 -1.79 -4.44 -1.35
C LEU A 225 -1.94 -3.25 -2.29
N ALA A 226 -0.84 -2.76 -2.84
CA ALA A 226 -0.88 -1.81 -3.95
C ALA A 226 0.17 -2.14 -5.00
N ALA A 227 -0.13 -1.79 -6.24
CA ALA A 227 0.79 -1.82 -7.37
C ALA A 227 0.67 -0.53 -8.17
N GLU A 228 1.77 -0.11 -8.77
CA GLU A 228 1.87 0.95 -9.76
C GLU A 228 2.24 0.23 -11.05
N ILE A 229 1.42 0.36 -12.10
CA ILE A 229 1.56 -0.39 -13.35
C ILE A 229 1.70 0.63 -14.48
N ALA A 230 2.84 0.67 -15.13
CA ALA A 230 3.12 1.64 -16.19
C ALA A 230 3.14 0.96 -17.55
N ASP A 231 2.68 1.67 -18.57
CA ASP A 231 2.75 1.16 -19.93
C ASP A 231 4.21 1.14 -20.44
N GLY A 232 4.53 0.15 -21.27
CA GLY A 232 5.87 -0.01 -21.83
C GLY A 232 6.24 1.03 -22.90
N SER A 233 5.28 1.83 -23.37
CA SER A 233 5.48 2.76 -24.49
C SER A 233 6.27 4.02 -24.12
N GLY A 234 6.46 4.29 -22.83
CA GLY A 234 7.10 5.51 -22.34
C GLY A 234 6.15 6.69 -22.14
N SER A 235 4.83 6.47 -22.26
CA SER A 235 3.82 7.50 -22.02
C SER A 235 3.74 7.92 -20.55
N ASP A 236 2.90 8.93 -20.26
CA ASP A 236 2.61 9.38 -18.91
C ASP A 236 1.53 8.55 -18.20
N VAL A 237 1.03 7.49 -18.86
CA VAL A 237 -0.02 6.62 -18.35
C VAL A 237 0.52 5.74 -17.23
N LEU A 238 -0.20 5.78 -16.11
CA LEU A 238 0.02 4.93 -14.96
C LEU A 238 -1.33 4.38 -14.47
N VAL A 239 -1.41 3.08 -14.22
CA VAL A 239 -2.53 2.49 -13.50
C VAL A 239 -2.10 2.24 -12.05
N VAL A 240 -2.78 2.89 -11.11
CA VAL A 240 -2.61 2.62 -9.68
C VAL A 240 -3.64 1.58 -9.26
N ALA A 241 -3.15 0.44 -8.78
CA ALA A 241 -3.99 -0.64 -8.29
C ALA A 241 -3.95 -0.69 -6.76
N THR A 242 -5.12 -0.77 -6.12
CA THR A 242 -5.27 -0.96 -4.68
C THR A 242 -6.16 -2.17 -4.41
N ALA A 243 -5.62 -3.18 -3.73
CA ALA A 243 -6.35 -4.37 -3.34
C ALA A 243 -6.67 -4.38 -1.85
N CYS A 244 -7.94 -4.56 -1.52
CA CYS A 244 -8.49 -4.72 -0.18
C CYS A 244 -8.87 -6.18 0.05
N LEU A 245 -8.27 -6.79 1.08
CA LEU A 245 -8.52 -8.18 1.43
C LEU A 245 -9.10 -8.28 2.84
N SER A 246 -10.16 -9.06 3.03
CA SER A 246 -10.74 -9.33 4.35
C SER A 246 -10.21 -10.65 4.90
N HIS A 247 -9.44 -10.59 6.00
CA HIS A 247 -8.85 -11.76 6.67
C HIS A 247 -8.21 -12.77 5.69
N PRO A 248 -7.29 -12.34 4.81
CA PRO A 248 -6.77 -13.19 3.76
C PRO A 248 -5.99 -14.39 4.31
N THR A 249 -6.21 -15.56 3.71
CA THR A 249 -5.26 -16.69 3.82
C THR A 249 -4.00 -16.40 2.99
N PRO A 250 -2.87 -17.10 3.23
CA PRO A 250 -1.69 -16.95 2.38
C PRO A 250 -1.95 -17.21 0.89
N GLU A 251 -2.85 -18.15 0.58
CA GLU A 251 -3.26 -18.44 -0.80
C GLU A 251 -4.02 -17.27 -1.44
N GLN A 252 -4.88 -16.59 -0.69
CA GLN A 252 -5.62 -15.42 -1.16
C GLN A 252 -4.72 -14.20 -1.36
N ASP A 253 -3.74 -13.99 -0.48
CA ASP A 253 -2.72 -12.95 -0.65
C ASP A 253 -1.88 -13.23 -1.92
N ALA A 254 -1.44 -14.47 -2.11
CA ALA A 254 -0.71 -14.89 -3.31
C ALA A 254 -1.54 -14.72 -4.58
N LEU A 255 -2.82 -15.08 -4.56
CA LEU A 255 -3.75 -14.92 -5.68
C LEU A 255 -3.93 -13.44 -6.05
N ALA A 256 -4.10 -12.56 -5.06
CA ALA A 256 -4.21 -11.13 -5.30
C ALA A 256 -2.93 -10.54 -5.91
N ARG A 257 -1.75 -10.97 -5.44
CA ARG A 257 -0.47 -10.60 -6.05
C ARG A 257 -0.36 -11.10 -7.48
N GLN A 258 -0.77 -12.34 -7.74
CA GLN A 258 -0.75 -12.92 -9.08
C GLN A 258 -1.60 -12.10 -10.06
N ILE A 259 -2.83 -11.73 -9.66
CA ILE A 259 -3.73 -10.89 -10.47
C ILE A 259 -3.10 -9.52 -10.75
N LEU A 260 -2.48 -8.90 -9.73
CA LEU A 260 -1.82 -7.61 -9.91
C LEU A 260 -0.57 -7.71 -10.79
N SER A 261 0.17 -8.82 -10.74
CA SER A 261 1.36 -9.06 -11.56
C SER A 261 1.04 -9.53 -12.99
N SER A 262 -0.18 -9.98 -13.26
CA SER A 262 -0.62 -10.36 -14.62
C SER A 262 -1.08 -9.16 -15.44
N ALA A 263 -1.02 -7.96 -14.86
CA ALA A 263 -1.39 -6.73 -15.52
C ALA A 263 -0.43 -6.38 -16.66
N ASP A 264 -0.98 -6.26 -17.87
CA ASP A 264 -0.27 -5.80 -19.05
C ASP A 264 -1.12 -4.85 -19.90
N PHE A 265 -0.53 -4.19 -20.90
CA PHE A 265 -1.23 -3.31 -21.83
C PHE A 265 -1.21 -3.94 -23.23
N SER A 266 -2.36 -3.91 -23.91
CA SER A 266 -2.55 -4.46 -25.27
C SER A 266 -2.21 -3.49 -26.39
#